data_AF-U2YN82-F1
#
_entry.id   AF-U2YN82-F1
#
_cell.length_a   1.000
_cell.length_b   1.000
_cell.length_c   1.000
_cell.angle_alpha   90.00
_cell.angle_beta   90.00
_cell.angle_gamma   90.00
#
_symmetry.space_group_name_H-M   'P 1'
#
loop_
_entity.id
_entity.type
_entity.pdbx_description
1 polymer ?
#
loop_
_entity_poly.entity_id
_entity_poly.type
_entity_poly.pdbx_seq_one_letter_code
_entity_poly.pdbx_strand_id
1 'polypeptide(L)' 'MSTIEELKADLAKLRDEAKVQVHLGAMEAREEWDELETKWHHFVAEARLQESGGNIKAALQVLADELRSAYLRLKKAL' A
#
# COMPACT_ATOMS: atom_id res chain seq x y z
N MET A 1 -7.57 14.62 -13.10
CA MET A 1 -7.82 13.35 -12.38
C MET A 1 -7.16 13.49 -11.01
N SER A 2 -7.79 13.00 -9.94
CA SER A 2 -7.36 13.28 -8.56
C SER A 2 -6.07 12.53 -8.23
N THR A 3 -5.04 13.24 -7.79
CA THR A 3 -3.70 12.70 -7.47
C THR A 3 -3.72 11.46 -6.56
N ILE A 4 -4.74 11.34 -5.70
CA ILE A 4 -4.91 10.21 -4.77
C ILE A 4 -5.36 8.93 -5.48
N GLU A 5 -6.20 9.04 -6.53
CA GLU A 5 -6.66 7.88 -7.29
C GLU A 5 -5.52 7.25 -8.09
N GLU A 6 -4.67 8.08 -8.70
CA GLU A 6 -3.46 7.62 -9.39
C GLU A 6 -2.50 6.94 -8.40
N LEU A 7 -2.28 7.55 -7.24
CA LEU A 7 -1.43 7.00 -6.18
C LEU A 7 -1.93 5.64 -5.67
N LYS A 8 -3.25 5.52 -5.48
CA LYS A 8 -3.91 4.27 -5.10
C LYS A 8 -3.77 3.20 -6.18
N ALA A 9 -3.91 3.56 -7.46
CA ALA A 9 -3.75 2.63 -8.57
C ALA A 9 -2.29 2.13 -8.69
N ASP A 10 -1.31 3.02 -8.52
CA ASP A 10 0.11 2.67 -8.51
C ASP A 10 0.46 1.73 -7.35
N LEU A 11 -0.02 2.04 -6.14
CA LEU A 11 0.16 1.18 -4.97
C LEU A 11 -0.53 -0.17 -5.13
N ALA A 12 -1.72 -0.20 -5.73
CA ALA A 12 -2.42 -1.46 -5.99
C ALA A 12 -1.62 -2.37 -6.92
N LYS A 13 -0.99 -1.83 -7.97
CA LYS A 13 -0.09 -2.59 -8.85
C LYS A 13 1.11 -3.17 -8.09
N LEU A 14 1.78 -2.34 -7.29
CA LEU A 14 2.91 -2.76 -6.46
C LEU A 14 2.50 -3.85 -5.46
N ARG A 15 1.33 -3.69 -4.84
CA ARG A 15 0.73 -4.68 -3.94
C ARG A 15 0.52 -6.00 -4.69
N ASP A 16 -0.14 -5.99 -5.84
CA ASP A 16 -0.43 -7.22 -6.58
C ASP A 16 0.85 -7.94 -7.00
N GLU A 17 1.89 -7.23 -7.45
CA GLU A 17 3.19 -7.82 -7.72
C GLU A 17 3.83 -8.44 -6.48
N ALA A 18 3.85 -7.69 -5.36
CA ALA A 18 4.41 -8.14 -4.10
C ALA A 18 3.65 -9.36 -3.54
N LYS A 19 2.32 -9.41 -3.72
CA LYS A 19 1.48 -10.56 -3.33
C LYS A 19 1.91 -11.83 -4.04
N VAL A 20 2.16 -11.75 -5.35
CA VAL A 20 2.62 -12.90 -6.13
C VAL A 20 3.98 -13.38 -5.64
N GLN A 21 4.91 -12.46 -5.37
CA GLN A 21 6.23 -12.81 -4.86
C GLN A 21 6.15 -13.46 -3.48
N VAL A 22 5.37 -12.90 -2.55
CA VAL A 22 5.16 -13.45 -1.20
C VAL A 22 4.52 -14.84 -1.26
N HIS A 23 3.56 -15.04 -2.17
CA HIS A 23 2.94 -16.35 -2.34
C HIS A 23 3.93 -17.44 -2.79
N LEU A 24 4.99 -17.04 -3.49
CA LEU A 24 6.09 -17.91 -3.91
C LEU A 24 7.22 -18.00 -2.86
N GLY A 25 7.24 -17.07 -1.89
CA GLY A 25 8.28 -16.89 -0.89
C GLY A 25 8.06 -17.66 0.41
N ALA A 26 9.09 -17.61 1.28
CA ALA A 26 9.11 -18.25 2.58
C ALA A 26 8.21 -17.54 3.62
N MET A 27 7.97 -18.21 4.76
CA MET A 27 7.07 -17.73 5.84
C MET A 27 7.35 -16.29 6.31
N GLU A 28 8.60 -15.87 6.36
CA GLU A 28 9.01 -14.54 6.84
C GLU A 28 8.43 -13.41 5.97
N ALA A 29 8.40 -13.60 4.65
CA ALA A 29 7.81 -12.63 3.74
C ALA A 29 6.28 -12.55 3.85
N ARG A 30 5.65 -13.61 4.38
CA ARG A 30 4.21 -13.67 4.61
C ARG A 30 3.80 -12.88 5.84
N GLU A 31 4.58 -12.92 6.91
CA GLU A 31 4.36 -12.07 8.09
C GLU A 31 4.51 -10.58 7.74
N GLU A 32 5.59 -10.21 7.04
CA GLU A 32 5.79 -8.84 6.58
C GLU A 32 4.67 -8.39 5.62
N TRP A 33 4.19 -9.28 4.77
CA TRP A 33 3.04 -9.01 3.90
C TRP A 33 1.74 -8.74 4.66
N ASP A 34 1.42 -9.53 5.68
CA ASP A 34 0.20 -9.35 6.48
C ASP A 34 0.18 -7.97 7.19
N GLU A 35 1.35 -7.51 7.66
CA GLU A 35 1.50 -6.15 8.20
C GLU A 35 1.25 -5.07 7.14
N LEU A 36 1.77 -5.26 5.92
CA LEU A 36 1.57 -4.33 4.81
C LEU A 36 0.13 -4.32 4.31
N GLU A 37 -0.56 -5.46 4.30
CA GLU A 37 -1.99 -5.51 3.99
C GLU A 37 -2.80 -4.71 5.00
N THR A 38 -2.47 -4.83 6.29
CA THR A 38 -3.15 -4.06 7.34
C THR A 38 -3.02 -2.55 7.10
N LYS A 39 -1.80 -2.08 6.79
CA LYS A 39 -1.56 -0.67 6.42
C LYS A 39 -2.28 -0.26 5.15
N TRP A 40 -2.36 -1.14 4.16
CA TRP A 40 -3.11 -0.90 2.92
C TRP A 40 -4.61 -0.72 3.17
N HIS A 41 -5.22 -1.57 3.99
CA HIS A 41 -6.64 -1.44 4.36
C HIS A 41 -6.91 -0.11 5.07
N HIS A 42 -6.01 0.32 5.96
CA HIS A 42 -6.08 1.62 6.61
C HIS A 42 -6.00 2.77 5.58
N PHE A 43 -5.04 2.73 4.66
CA PHE A 43 -4.92 3.70 3.58
C PHE A 43 -6.20 3.80 2.72
N VAL A 44 -6.81 2.67 2.35
CA VAL A 44 -8.05 2.67 1.55
C VAL A 44 -9.22 3.27 2.33
N ALA A 45 -9.31 3.01 3.64
CA ALA A 45 -10.35 3.59 4.49
C ALA A 45 -10.18 5.12 4.60
N GLU A 46 -8.96 5.59 4.83
CA GLU A 46 -8.64 7.02 4.86
C GLU A 46 -8.84 7.69 3.48
N ALA A 47 -8.51 7.00 2.39
CA ALA A 47 -8.71 7.52 1.04
C ALA A 47 -10.19 7.80 0.76
N ARG A 48 -11.07 6.87 1.17
CA ARG A 48 -12.53 7.03 1.05
C ARG A 48 -13.06 8.19 1.89
N LEU A 49 -12.54 8.38 3.10
CA LEU A 49 -12.87 9.52 3.96
C LEU A 49 -12.45 10.84 3.29
N GLN A 50 -11.28 10.88 2.66
CA GLN A 50 -10.82 12.04 1.91
C GLN A 50 -11.70 12.35 0.70
N GLU A 51 -12.11 11.34 -0.06
CA GLU A 51 -13.07 11.51 -1.16
C GLU A 51 -14.43 12.01 -0.69
N SER A 52 -14.83 11.67 0.54
CA SER A 52 -16.09 12.09 1.16
C SER A 52 -16.06 13.51 1.73
N GLY A 53 -14.96 14.26 1.56
CA GLY A 53 -14.82 15.64 2.02
C GLY A 53 -13.89 15.83 3.24
N GLY A 54 -13.13 14.81 3.62
CA GLY A 54 -12.06 14.95 4.61
C GLY A 54 -10.95 15.92 4.17
N ASN A 55 -10.09 16.31 5.12
CA ASN A 55 -8.86 17.07 4.84
C ASN A 55 -7.61 16.35 5.36
N ILE A 56 -7.50 15.06 5.04
CA ILE A 56 -6.43 14.14 5.42
C ILE A 56 -5.48 13.81 4.26
N LYS A 57 -5.55 14.56 3.15
CA LYS A 57 -4.71 14.36 1.95
C LYS A 57 -3.21 14.26 2.26
N ALA A 58 -2.69 15.11 3.15
CA ALA A 58 -1.27 15.11 3.50
C ALA A 58 -0.85 13.82 4.24
N ALA A 59 -1.66 13.39 5.22
CA ALA A 59 -1.45 12.13 5.92
C ALA A 59 -1.52 10.94 4.95
N LEU A 60 -2.47 10.99 4.01
CA LEU A 60 -2.64 9.98 2.98
C LEU A 60 -1.41 9.84 2.07
N GLN A 61 -0.80 10.96 1.68
CA GLN A 61 0.40 10.96 0.85
C GLN A 61 1.58 10.34 1.59
N VAL A 62 1.77 10.68 2.88
CA VAL A 62 2.83 10.08 3.70
C VAL A 62 2.63 8.57 3.85
N LEU A 63 1.40 8.14 4.15
CA LEU A 63 1.07 6.72 4.29
C LEU A 63 1.28 5.95 2.98
N ALA A 64 0.93 6.57 1.85
CA ALA A 64 1.18 6.02 0.53
C ALA A 64 2.67 5.88 0.20
N ASP A 65 3.49 6.89 0.49
CA ASP A 65 4.95 6.82 0.28
C ASP A 65 5.60 5.74 1.16
N GLU A 66 5.11 5.58 2.39
CA GLU A 66 5.57 4.53 3.30
C GLU A 66 5.21 3.13 2.75
N LEU A 67 3.95 2.93 2.34
CA LEU A 67 3.48 1.69 1.72
C LEU A 67 4.27 1.36 0.46
N ARG A 68 4.46 2.33 -0.44
CA ARG A 68 5.26 2.15 -1.67
C ARG A 68 6.68 1.70 -1.32
N SER A 69 7.33 2.39 -0.38
CA SER A 69 8.68 2.06 0.05
C SER A 69 8.77 0.67 0.69
N ALA A 70 7.72 0.24 1.40
CA ALA A 70 7.69 -1.07 2.00
C ALA A 70 7.45 -2.19 0.98
N TYR A 71 6.52 -2.03 0.05
CA TYR A 71 6.33 -3.00 -1.05
C TYR A 71 7.61 -3.14 -1.92
N LEU A 72 8.30 -2.04 -2.19
CA LEU A 72 9.58 -2.08 -2.91
C LEU A 72 10.68 -2.78 -2.13
N ARG A 73 10.68 -2.68 -0.79
CA ARG A 73 11.63 -3.41 0.07
C ARG A 73 11.31 -4.91 0.08
N LEU A 74 10.04 -5.28 0.26
CA LEU A 74 9.60 -6.66 0.22
C LEU A 74 9.96 -7.33 -1.12
N LYS A 75 9.72 -6.63 -2.23
CA LYS A 75 10.09 -7.09 -3.59
C LYS A 75 11.61 -7.25 -3.80
N LYS A 76 12.44 -6.54 -3.04
CA LYS A 76 13.92 -6.67 -3.10
C LYS A 76 14.46 -7.73 -2.15
N ALA A 77 13.73 -8.04 -1.09
CA ALA A 77 14.11 -9.03 -0.09
C ALA A 77 13.77 -10.46 -0.52
N LEU A 78 12.77 -10.60 -1.40
CA LEU A 78 12.40 -11.83 -2.11
C LEU A 78 13.25 -12.01 -3.39
#